data_AF-A0A0H5PXG4-F1
#
_entry.id   AF-A0A0H5PXG4-F1
#
_cell.length_a   1.000
_cell.length_b   1.000
_cell.length_c   1.000
_cell.angle_alpha   90.00
_cell.angle_beta   90.00
_cell.angle_gamma   90.00
#
_symmetry.space_group_name_H-M   'P 1'
#
loop_
_entity.id
_entity.type
_entity.pdbx_description
1 polymer ?
#
loop_
_entity_poly.entity_id
_entity_poly.type
_entity_poly.pdbx_seq_one_letter_code
_entity_poly.pdbx_strand_id
1 'polypeptide(L)'
;MAQRISVETKQKIAALYAEGHSGCKIAKIVGVSASSVCRIIKFKSEPAKSFRPAVPQGFKSLQAAVATALYCKSIGFDSEESITICRRVGCGVDEMKNLAKWRSERDLKAEDEYKEKIRELELKCRALEEANKAVVAENNAYRDALAKYATQILLMEQDHNKHIEDLDKKHSKVVSKLECKLDFAKKVSAVFLDAQQAKI
;
A
#
# COMPACT_ATOMS: atom_id res chain seq x y z
N MET A 1 -20.39 -28.71 -20.80
CA MET A 1 -20.78 -27.52 -21.61
C MET A 1 -20.12 -26.28 -21.00
N ALA A 2 -19.27 -25.56 -21.74
CA ALA A 2 -18.69 -24.32 -21.24
C ALA A 2 -19.72 -23.19 -21.31
N GLN A 3 -20.21 -22.70 -20.16
CA GLN A 3 -21.05 -21.50 -20.13
C GLN A 3 -20.28 -20.33 -20.75
N ARG A 4 -20.84 -19.73 -21.80
CA ARG A 4 -20.30 -18.51 -22.40
C ARG A 4 -20.46 -17.36 -21.41
N ILE A 5 -19.33 -16.87 -20.88
CA ILE A 5 -19.28 -15.69 -20.03
C ILE A 5 -19.62 -14.45 -20.87
N SER A 6 -20.60 -13.66 -20.43
CA SER A 6 -21.05 -12.45 -21.11
C SER A 6 -19.95 -11.37 -21.17
N VAL A 7 -20.10 -10.42 -22.09
CA VAL A 7 -19.13 -9.33 -22.29
C VAL A 7 -19.09 -8.40 -21.06
N GLU A 8 -20.24 -8.09 -20.48
CA GLU A 8 -20.34 -7.28 -19.24
C GLU A 8 -19.58 -7.92 -18.08
N THR A 9 -19.72 -9.24 -17.92
CA THR A 9 -19.00 -10.00 -16.89
C THR A 9 -17.48 -9.91 -17.08
N LYS A 10 -16.99 -9.94 -18.33
CA LYS A 10 -15.55 -9.76 -18.64
C LYS A 10 -15.07 -8.33 -18.38
N GLN A 11 -15.93 -7.32 -18.54
CA GLN A 11 -15.60 -5.93 -18.20
C GLN A 11 -15.52 -5.75 -16.68
N LYS A 12 -16.51 -6.27 -15.95
CA LYS A 12 -16.54 -6.24 -14.48
C LYS A 12 -15.34 -6.94 -13.84
N ILE A 13 -14.94 -8.11 -14.36
CA ILE A 13 -13.72 -8.81 -13.93
C ILE A 13 -12.47 -7.95 -14.10
N ALA A 14 -12.36 -7.21 -15.20
CA ALA A 14 -11.20 -6.38 -15.49
C ALA A 14 -11.14 -5.13 -14.59
N ALA A 15 -12.28 -4.50 -14.32
CA ALA A 15 -12.36 -3.37 -13.39
C ALA A 15 -11.92 -3.78 -11.98
N LEU A 16 -12.50 -4.87 -11.45
CA LEU A 16 -12.14 -5.39 -10.12
C LEU A 16 -10.66 -5.80 -10.03
N TYR A 17 -10.08 -6.30 -11.12
CA TYR A 17 -8.65 -6.63 -11.16
C TYR A 17 -7.77 -5.37 -11.17
N ALA A 18 -8.17 -4.32 -11.90
CA ALA A 18 -7.48 -3.03 -11.90
C ALA A 18 -7.52 -2.34 -10.52
N GLU A 19 -8.59 -2.57 -9.75
CA GLU A 19 -8.74 -2.16 -8.35
C GLU A 19 -7.88 -2.99 -7.37
N GLY A 20 -7.16 -4.00 -7.83
CA GLY A 20 -6.23 -4.81 -7.03
C GLY A 20 -6.87 -6.01 -6.32
N HIS A 21 -8.10 -6.40 -6.67
CA HIS A 21 -8.70 -7.61 -6.10
C HIS A 21 -8.06 -8.89 -6.64
N SER A 22 -7.87 -9.89 -5.76
CA SER A 22 -7.34 -11.20 -6.16
C SER A 22 -8.35 -11.98 -7.01
N GLY A 23 -7.87 -12.81 -7.94
CA GLY A 23 -8.72 -13.59 -8.84
C GLY A 23 -9.74 -14.47 -8.11
N CYS A 24 -9.39 -15.01 -6.93
CA CYS A 24 -10.31 -15.77 -6.08
C CYS A 24 -11.42 -14.88 -5.48
N LYS A 25 -11.13 -13.63 -5.13
CA LYS A 25 -12.11 -12.67 -4.61
C LYS A 25 -13.05 -12.22 -5.74
N ILE A 26 -12.52 -11.95 -6.92
CA ILE A 26 -13.29 -11.60 -8.12
C ILE A 26 -14.23 -12.74 -8.52
N ALA A 27 -13.76 -13.99 -8.50
CA ALA A 27 -14.55 -15.17 -8.78
C ALA A 27 -15.81 -15.26 -7.90
N LYS A 28 -15.67 -14.97 -6.60
CA LYS A 28 -16.79 -14.93 -5.64
C LYS A 28 -17.76 -13.78 -5.92
N ILE A 29 -17.27 -12.59 -6.24
CA ILE A 29 -18.09 -11.41 -6.53
C ILE A 29 -18.93 -11.58 -7.80
N VAL A 30 -18.33 -12.19 -8.82
CA VAL A 30 -18.90 -12.27 -10.17
C VAL A 30 -19.64 -13.59 -10.40
N GLY A 31 -19.48 -14.58 -9.53
CA GLY A 31 -20.16 -15.88 -9.64
C GLY A 31 -19.61 -16.76 -10.76
N VAL A 32 -18.32 -16.64 -11.08
CA VAL A 32 -17.62 -17.43 -12.11
C VAL A 32 -16.43 -18.17 -11.51
N SER A 33 -16.03 -19.28 -12.13
CA SER A 33 -14.89 -20.06 -11.64
C SER A 33 -13.59 -19.24 -11.68
N ALA A 34 -12.74 -19.43 -10.67
CA ALA A 34 -11.45 -18.75 -10.57
C ALA A 34 -10.56 -19.01 -11.81
N SER A 35 -10.60 -20.21 -12.38
CA SER A 35 -9.90 -20.54 -13.62
C SER A 35 -10.34 -19.66 -14.80
N SER A 36 -11.64 -19.35 -14.90
CA SER A 36 -12.17 -18.48 -15.95
C SER A 36 -11.74 -17.03 -15.76
N VAL A 37 -11.78 -16.54 -14.52
CA VAL A 37 -11.29 -15.22 -14.14
C VAL A 37 -9.81 -15.07 -14.49
N CYS A 38 -8.97 -16.02 -14.09
CA CYS A 38 -7.53 -16.02 -14.41
C CYS A 38 -7.27 -16.05 -15.93
N ARG A 39 -8.07 -16.82 -16.69
CA ARG A 39 -7.95 -16.87 -18.15
C ARG A 39 -8.33 -15.51 -18.78
N ILE A 40 -9.41 -14.87 -18.33
CA ILE A 40 -9.83 -13.55 -18.82
C ILE A 40 -8.80 -12.47 -18.51
N ILE A 41 -8.23 -12.47 -17.30
CA ILE A 41 -7.17 -11.55 -16.89
C ILE A 41 -5.94 -11.72 -17.79
N LYS A 42 -5.47 -12.96 -17.99
CA LYS A 42 -4.33 -13.27 -18.86
C LYS A 42 -4.54 -12.81 -20.31
N PHE A 43 -5.72 -13.06 -20.89
CA PHE A 43 -6.02 -12.67 -22.26
C PHE A 43 -6.24 -11.16 -22.45
N LYS A 44 -6.64 -10.41 -21.41
CA LYS A 44 -6.69 -8.93 -21.47
C LYS A 44 -5.31 -8.29 -21.24
N SER A 45 -4.42 -8.96 -20.51
CA SER A 45 -3.03 -8.50 -20.33
C SER A 45 -2.13 -8.80 -21.53
N GLU A 46 -2.58 -9.63 -22.49
CA GLU A 46 -1.86 -9.81 -23.74
C GLU A 46 -2.15 -8.61 -24.65
N PRO A 47 -1.14 -7.77 -24.98
CA PRO A 47 -1.33 -6.71 -25.94
C PRO A 47 -1.83 -7.34 -27.26
N ALA A 48 -2.85 -6.72 -27.87
CA ALA A 48 -3.44 -7.13 -29.13
C ALA A 48 -2.33 -7.62 -30.08
N LYS A 49 -2.41 -8.90 -30.49
CA LYS A 49 -1.36 -9.60 -31.24
C LYS A 49 -0.73 -8.67 -32.26
N SER A 50 0.44 -8.13 -31.92
CA SER A 50 1.21 -7.31 -32.83
C SER A 50 1.45 -8.16 -34.07
N PHE A 51 1.14 -7.60 -35.24
CA PHE A 51 1.34 -8.26 -36.52
C PHE A 51 2.76 -8.82 -36.53
N ARG A 52 2.90 -10.14 -36.50
CA ARG A 52 4.18 -10.82 -36.51
C ARG A 52 4.45 -11.18 -37.97
N PRO A 53 5.49 -10.64 -38.60
CA PRO A 53 5.81 -10.97 -39.98
C PRO A 53 6.13 -12.47 -40.08
N ALA A 54 5.78 -13.05 -41.21
CA ALA A 54 6.17 -14.41 -41.54
C ALA A 54 7.70 -14.53 -41.53
N VAL A 55 8.20 -15.70 -41.13
CA VAL A 55 9.64 -15.98 -41.20
C VAL A 55 9.97 -16.25 -42.68
N PRO A 56 10.92 -15.52 -43.29
CA PRO A 56 11.33 -15.81 -44.66
C PRO A 56 11.84 -17.24 -44.78
N GLN A 57 11.59 -17.88 -45.91
CA GLN A 57 11.82 -19.31 -46.13
C GLN A 57 13.27 -19.75 -45.85
N GLY A 58 14.23 -18.83 -45.99
CA GLY A 58 15.64 -19.01 -45.67
C GLY A 58 16.03 -19.14 -44.19
N PHE A 59 15.12 -18.85 -43.27
CA PHE A 59 15.44 -18.72 -41.85
C PHE A 59 14.70 -19.76 -41.01
N LYS A 60 15.43 -20.34 -40.04
CA LYS A 60 14.86 -21.26 -39.04
C LYS A 60 14.05 -20.53 -37.96
N SER A 61 14.26 -19.22 -37.78
CA SER A 61 13.57 -18.43 -36.76
C SER A 61 13.44 -16.96 -37.17
N LEU A 62 12.39 -16.30 -36.66
CA LEU A 62 12.18 -14.87 -36.85
C LEU A 62 13.36 -14.04 -36.29
N GLN A 63 13.96 -14.47 -35.18
CA GLN A 63 15.05 -13.74 -34.56
C GLN A 63 16.30 -13.73 -35.45
N ALA A 64 16.62 -14.86 -36.08
CA ALA A 64 17.70 -14.92 -37.07
C ALA A 64 17.40 -14.02 -38.27
N ALA A 65 16.17 -14.07 -38.80
CA ALA A 65 15.76 -13.22 -39.91
C ALA A 65 15.86 -11.72 -39.58
N VAL A 66 15.43 -11.31 -38.37
CA VAL A 66 15.53 -9.92 -37.91
C VAL A 66 16.97 -9.49 -37.72
N ALA A 67 17.83 -10.33 -37.12
CA ALA A 67 19.24 -10.01 -36.94
C ALA A 67 19.93 -9.77 -38.29
N THR A 68 19.68 -10.64 -39.27
CA THR A 68 20.21 -10.47 -40.63
C THR A 68 19.63 -9.25 -41.32
N ALA A 69 18.33 -8.97 -41.16
CA ALA A 69 17.70 -7.77 -41.72
C ALA A 69 18.29 -6.47 -41.14
N LEU A 70 18.58 -6.43 -39.83
CA LEU A 70 19.22 -5.29 -39.18
C LEU A 70 20.68 -5.12 -39.62
N TYR A 71 21.40 -6.23 -39.82
CA TYR A 71 22.75 -6.19 -40.37
C TYR A 71 22.75 -5.64 -41.80
N CYS A 72 21.89 -6.17 -42.69
CA CYS A 72 21.73 -5.67 -44.07
C CYS A 72 21.32 -4.17 -44.09
N LYS A 73 20.49 -3.74 -43.14
CA LYS A 73 20.17 -2.31 -42.96
C LYS A 73 21.41 -1.48 -42.62
N SER A 74 22.28 -1.99 -41.75
CA SER A 74 23.49 -1.26 -41.29
C SER A 74 24.55 -1.09 -42.38
N ILE A 75 24.71 -2.08 -43.26
CA ILE A 75 25.64 -2.03 -44.40
C ILE A 75 24.99 -1.48 -45.68
N GLY A 76 23.71 -1.10 -45.63
CA GLY A 76 22.91 -0.68 -46.78
C GLY A 76 22.32 -1.87 -47.55
N PHE A 77 21.03 -1.85 -47.83
CA PHE A 77 20.35 -2.95 -48.52
C PHE A 77 20.77 -3.12 -49.99
N ASP A 78 21.27 -2.05 -50.61
CA ASP A 78 21.68 -2.05 -52.01
C ASP A 78 23.18 -2.36 -52.16
N SER A 79 23.88 -2.70 -51.07
CA SER A 79 25.28 -3.14 -51.12
C SER A 79 25.42 -4.55 -51.70
N GLU A 80 26.54 -4.83 -52.38
CA GLU A 80 26.82 -6.17 -52.90
C GLU A 80 26.83 -7.23 -51.80
N GLU A 81 27.27 -6.87 -50.60
CA GLU A 81 27.31 -7.75 -49.44
C GLU A 81 25.89 -8.11 -48.97
N SER A 82 24.99 -7.13 -48.85
CA SER A 82 23.56 -7.38 -48.56
C SER A 82 22.89 -8.26 -49.62
N ILE A 83 23.16 -8.01 -50.89
CA ILE A 83 22.61 -8.80 -52.01
C ILE A 83 23.11 -10.24 -51.94
N THR A 84 24.40 -10.44 -51.67
CA THR A 84 25.02 -11.76 -51.53
C THR A 84 24.42 -12.54 -50.36
N ILE A 85 24.22 -11.87 -49.22
CA ILE A 85 23.54 -12.47 -48.07
C ILE A 85 22.13 -12.88 -48.45
N CYS A 86 21.32 -11.98 -49.01
CA CYS A 86 19.93 -12.26 -49.40
C CYS A 86 19.84 -13.47 -50.35
N ARG A 87 20.73 -13.57 -51.34
CA ARG A 87 20.82 -14.73 -52.25
C ARG A 87 21.19 -16.01 -51.50
N ARG A 88 22.17 -15.96 -50.59
CA ARG A 88 22.65 -17.13 -49.84
C ARG A 88 21.57 -17.73 -48.94
N VAL A 89 20.76 -16.88 -48.30
CA VAL A 89 19.63 -17.34 -47.48
C VAL A 89 18.37 -17.59 -48.31
N GLY A 90 18.30 -17.16 -49.57
CA GLY A 90 17.13 -17.38 -50.43
C GLY A 90 15.94 -16.51 -50.03
N CYS A 91 16.19 -15.24 -49.68
CA CYS A 91 15.15 -14.26 -49.36
C CYS A 91 15.27 -13.01 -50.25
N GLY A 92 14.15 -12.33 -50.47
CA GLY A 92 14.13 -11.06 -51.20
C GLY A 92 14.71 -9.90 -50.38
N VAL A 93 15.36 -8.94 -51.03
CA VAL A 93 15.84 -7.70 -50.38
C VAL A 93 14.64 -6.92 -49.80
N ASP A 94 13.49 -6.93 -50.48
CA ASP A 94 12.27 -6.29 -49.99
C ASP A 94 11.70 -6.96 -48.73
N GLU A 95 11.82 -8.28 -48.62
CA GLU A 95 11.43 -9.00 -47.39
C GLU A 95 12.32 -8.58 -46.21
N MET A 96 13.61 -8.37 -46.45
CA MET A 96 14.56 -7.87 -45.46
C MET A 96 14.29 -6.41 -45.07
N LYS A 97 14.01 -5.55 -46.05
CA LYS A 97 13.59 -4.15 -45.81
C LYS A 97 12.33 -4.11 -44.93
N ASN A 98 11.33 -4.94 -45.24
CA ASN A 98 10.09 -5.02 -44.49
C ASN A 98 10.30 -5.54 -43.05
N LEU A 99 11.14 -6.57 -42.85
CA LEU A 99 11.47 -7.08 -41.52
C LEU A 99 12.20 -6.05 -40.66
N ALA A 100 13.18 -5.35 -41.23
CA ALA A 100 13.92 -4.31 -40.53
C ALA A 100 13.02 -3.12 -40.17
N LYS A 101 12.13 -2.71 -41.08
CA LYS A 101 11.12 -1.67 -40.85
C LYS A 101 10.17 -2.07 -39.72
N TRP A 102 9.58 -3.25 -39.79
CA TRP A 102 8.70 -3.79 -38.74
C TRP A 102 9.38 -3.80 -37.38
N ARG A 103 10.64 -4.22 -37.31
CA ARG A 103 11.39 -4.24 -36.05
C ARG A 103 11.59 -2.83 -35.49
N SER A 104 11.98 -1.88 -36.34
CA SER A 104 12.16 -0.48 -35.93
C SER A 104 10.85 0.16 -35.44
N GLU A 105 9.74 -0.06 -36.14
CA GLU A 105 8.42 0.43 -35.71
C GLU A 105 7.97 -0.19 -34.38
N ARG A 106 8.25 -1.48 -34.18
CA ARG A 106 7.96 -2.16 -32.92
C ARG A 106 8.79 -1.61 -31.77
N ASP A 107 10.09 -1.38 -31.99
CA ASP A 107 10.99 -0.86 -30.95
C ASP A 107 10.61 0.58 -30.57
N LEU A 108 10.27 1.44 -31.55
CA LEU A 108 9.72 2.78 -31.31
C LEU A 108 8.43 2.73 -30.49
N LYS A 109 7.47 1.87 -30.89
CA LYS A 109 6.21 1.74 -30.17
C LYS A 109 6.42 1.23 -28.74
N ALA A 110 7.33 0.28 -28.55
CA ALA A 110 7.67 -0.20 -27.22
C ALA A 110 8.30 0.92 -26.37
N GLU A 111 9.19 1.73 -26.95
CA GLU A 111 9.78 2.88 -26.28
C GLU A 111 8.73 3.91 -25.84
N ASP A 112 7.76 4.22 -26.69
CA ASP A 112 6.65 5.13 -26.35
C ASP A 112 5.75 4.55 -25.24
N GLU A 113 5.42 3.26 -25.31
CA GLU A 113 4.68 2.56 -24.25
C GLU A 113 5.43 2.58 -22.92
N TYR A 114 6.76 2.39 -22.94
CA TYR A 114 7.60 2.49 -21.74
C TYR A 114 7.65 3.93 -21.21
N LYS A 115 7.82 4.93 -22.07
CA LYS A 115 7.81 6.35 -21.67
C LYS A 115 6.50 6.73 -21.01
N GLU A 116 5.37 6.31 -21.57
CA GLU A 116 4.06 6.61 -20.99
C GLU A 116 3.86 5.92 -19.65
N LYS A 117 4.29 4.65 -19.53
CA LYS A 117 4.26 3.94 -18.25
C LYS A 117 5.14 4.58 -17.19
N ILE A 118 6.31 5.11 -17.56
CA ILE A 118 7.19 5.87 -16.66
C ILE A 118 6.47 7.12 -16.17
N ARG A 119 5.86 7.91 -17.07
CA ARG A 119 5.09 9.11 -16.68
C ARG A 119 3.94 8.77 -15.74
N GLU A 120 3.20 7.70 -16.01
CA GLU A 120 2.10 7.25 -15.14
C GLU A 120 2.62 6.88 -13.74
N LEU A 121 3.74 6.15 -13.66
CA LEU A 121 4.36 5.78 -12.40
C LEU A 121 4.89 7.01 -11.63
N GLU A 122 5.52 7.97 -12.31
CA GLU A 122 5.98 9.21 -11.70
C GLU A 122 4.83 10.05 -11.13
N LEU A 123 3.67 10.06 -11.81
CA LEU A 123 2.49 10.75 -11.34
C LEU A 123 1.89 10.06 -10.10
N LYS A 124 1.87 8.71 -10.09
CA LYS A 124 1.46 7.93 -8.91
C LYS A 124 2.40 8.12 -7.72
N CYS A 125 3.71 8.14 -7.95
CA CYS A 125 4.70 8.38 -6.90
C CYS A 125 4.50 9.76 -6.27
N ARG A 126 4.32 10.81 -7.08
CA ARG A 126 4.03 12.17 -6.58
C ARG A 126 2.76 12.22 -5.73
N ALA A 127 1.67 11.61 -6.21
CA ALA A 127 0.41 11.57 -5.46
C ALA A 127 0.56 10.83 -4.12
N LEU A 128 1.30 9.72 -4.09
CA LEU A 128 1.58 8.97 -2.85
C LEU A 128 2.46 9.76 -1.88
N GLU A 129 3.45 10.50 -2.38
CA GLU A 129 4.30 11.37 -1.56
C GLU A 129 3.50 12.49 -0.89
N GLU A 130 2.59 13.12 -1.63
CA GLU A 130 1.68 14.15 -1.09
C GLU A 130 0.74 13.58 -0.03
N ALA A 131 0.12 12.43 -0.30
CA ALA A 131 -0.73 11.74 0.67
C ALA A 131 0.06 11.36 1.94
N ASN A 132 1.29 10.87 1.79
CA ASN A 132 2.13 10.51 2.93
C ASN A 132 2.52 11.74 3.77
N LYS A 133 2.81 12.88 3.12
CA LYS A 133 3.05 14.16 3.83
C LYS A 133 1.84 14.58 4.66
N ALA A 134 0.63 14.46 4.11
CA ALA A 134 -0.60 14.77 4.84
C ALA A 134 -0.79 13.87 6.08
N VAL A 135 -0.59 12.55 5.92
CA VAL A 135 -0.67 11.59 7.03
C VAL A 135 0.38 11.85 8.10
N VAL A 136 1.61 12.21 7.71
CA VAL A 136 2.66 12.57 8.68
C VAL A 136 2.29 13.83 9.46
N ALA A 137 1.75 14.85 8.78
CA ALA A 137 1.31 16.07 9.44
C ALA A 137 0.16 15.80 10.44
N GLU A 138 -0.81 14.98 10.06
CA GLU A 138 -1.93 14.59 10.93
C GLU A 138 -1.44 13.81 12.16
N ASN A 139 -0.54 12.84 11.97
CA ASN A 139 0.05 12.09 13.08
C ASN A 139 0.82 12.98 14.06
N ASN A 140 1.54 13.98 13.57
CA ASN A 140 2.23 14.94 14.42
C ASN A 140 1.24 15.79 15.22
N ALA A 141 0.14 16.24 14.60
CA ALA A 141 -0.91 16.96 15.30
C ALA A 141 -1.56 16.11 16.42
N TYR A 142 -1.81 14.81 16.17
CA TYR A 142 -2.31 13.91 17.22
C TYR A 142 -1.30 13.70 18.35
N ARG A 143 -0.01 13.59 18.04
CA ARG A 143 1.05 13.48 19.06
C ARG A 143 1.12 14.72 19.94
N ASP A 144 1.03 15.91 19.36
CA ASP A 144 1.02 17.16 20.10
C ASP A 144 -0.23 17.28 20.99
N ALA A 145 -1.39 16.86 20.48
CA ALA A 145 -2.62 16.82 21.28
C ALA A 145 -2.49 15.85 22.46
N LEU A 146 -1.98 14.64 22.22
CA LEU A 146 -1.72 13.65 23.27
C LEU A 146 -0.75 14.17 24.34
N ALA A 147 0.31 14.87 23.94
CA ALA A 147 1.26 15.48 24.87
C ALA A 147 0.59 16.54 25.77
N LYS A 148 -0.31 17.35 25.19
CA LYS A 148 -1.10 18.34 25.96
C LYS A 148 -2.04 17.65 26.96
N TYR A 149 -2.75 16.61 26.53
CA TYR A 149 -3.62 15.84 27.42
C TYR A 149 -2.85 15.17 28.56
N ALA A 150 -1.71 14.54 28.27
CA ALA A 150 -0.85 13.94 29.29
C ALA A 150 -0.40 14.99 30.33
N THR A 151 -0.04 16.19 29.87
CA THR A 151 0.33 17.30 30.75
C THR A 151 -0.84 17.74 31.65
N GLN A 152 -2.05 17.83 31.11
CA GLN A 152 -3.25 18.17 31.90
C GLN A 152 -3.54 17.12 32.97
N ILE A 153 -3.41 15.83 32.65
CA ILE A 153 -3.60 14.75 33.62
C ILE A 153 -2.61 14.88 34.78
N LEU A 154 -1.33 15.12 34.50
CA LEU A 154 -0.31 15.31 35.54
C LEU A 154 -0.62 16.50 36.45
N LEU A 155 -1.09 17.62 35.89
CA LEU A 155 -1.49 18.78 36.67
C LEU A 155 -2.70 18.47 37.57
N MET A 156 -3.70 17.77 37.05
CA MET A 156 -4.85 17.33 37.84
C MET A 156 -4.44 16.37 38.97
N GLU A 157 -3.54 15.43 38.71
CA GLU A 157 -3.00 14.52 39.73
C GLU A 157 -2.25 15.28 40.83
N GLN A 158 -1.43 16.27 40.46
CA GLN A 158 -0.74 17.13 41.42
C GLN A 158 -1.73 17.90 42.31
N ASP A 159 -2.78 18.46 41.72
CA ASP A 159 -3.79 19.21 42.48
C ASP A 159 -4.65 18.31 43.36
N HIS A 160 -5.02 17.11 42.89
CA HIS A 160 -5.67 16.10 43.72
C HIS A 160 -4.80 15.68 44.90
N ASN A 161 -3.51 15.45 44.69
CA ASN A 161 -2.59 15.09 45.78
C ASN A 161 -2.48 16.20 46.83
N LYS A 162 -2.38 17.46 46.42
CA LYS A 162 -2.42 18.60 47.35
C LYS A 162 -3.73 18.63 48.16
N HIS A 163 -4.86 18.37 47.49
CA HIS A 163 -6.16 18.36 48.17
C HIS A 163 -6.26 17.24 49.21
N ILE A 164 -5.74 16.06 48.90
CA ILE A 164 -5.64 14.92 49.83
C ILE A 164 -4.78 15.32 51.04
N GLU A 165 -3.59 15.89 50.82
CA GLU A 165 -2.72 16.33 51.92
C GLU A 165 -3.40 17.38 52.83
N ASP A 166 -4.14 18.31 52.25
CA ASP A 166 -4.87 19.32 53.02
C ASP A 166 -6.03 18.71 53.83
N LEU A 167 -6.72 17.72 53.27
CA LEU A 167 -7.74 16.96 53.99
C LEU A 167 -7.13 16.15 55.14
N ASP A 168 -6.01 15.48 54.92
CA ASP A 168 -5.30 14.71 55.94
C ASP A 168 -4.84 15.61 57.10
N LYS A 169 -4.29 16.80 56.80
CA LYS A 169 -3.94 17.79 57.82
C LYS A 169 -5.15 18.25 58.63
N LYS A 170 -6.29 18.50 57.98
CA LYS A 170 -7.54 18.87 58.67
C LYS A 170 -8.05 17.73 59.54
N HIS A 171 -8.05 16.51 59.01
CA HIS A 171 -8.49 15.32 59.71
C HIS A 171 -7.63 15.04 60.95
N SER A 172 -6.30 15.08 60.81
CA SER A 172 -5.36 14.93 61.93
C SER A 172 -5.63 15.93 63.06
N LYS A 173 -5.85 17.20 62.75
CA LYS A 173 -6.20 18.23 63.76
C LYS A 173 -7.51 17.90 64.50
N VAL A 174 -8.52 17.41 63.79
CA VAL A 174 -9.80 17.02 64.39
C VAL A 174 -9.62 15.79 65.29
N VAL A 175 -8.89 14.78 64.82
CA VAL A 175 -8.58 13.57 65.59
C VAL A 175 -7.85 13.92 66.89
N SER A 176 -6.77 14.69 66.84
CA SER A 176 -6.04 15.10 68.06
C SER A 176 -6.92 15.87 69.04
N LYS A 177 -7.84 16.71 68.54
CA LYS A 177 -8.80 17.43 69.39
C LYS A 177 -9.80 16.49 70.06
N LEU A 178 -10.25 15.45 69.36
CA LEU A 178 -11.16 14.43 69.91
C LEU A 178 -10.45 13.52 70.92
N GLU A 179 -9.19 13.14 70.66
CA GLU A 179 -8.36 12.37 71.58
C GLU A 179 -8.17 13.12 72.91
N CYS A 180 -7.82 14.43 72.87
CA CYS A 180 -7.74 15.23 74.10
C CYS A 180 -9.07 15.27 74.87
N LYS A 181 -10.20 15.39 74.19
CA LYS A 181 -11.53 15.39 74.83
C LYS A 181 -11.85 14.03 75.45
N LEU A 182 -11.51 12.94 74.77
CA LEU A 182 -11.70 11.58 75.27
C LEU A 182 -10.87 11.34 76.53
N ASP A 183 -9.60 11.75 76.54
CA ASP A 183 -8.72 11.63 77.71
C ASP A 183 -9.23 12.46 78.89
N PHE A 184 -9.74 13.66 78.63
CA PHE A 184 -10.40 14.46 79.67
C PHE A 184 -11.63 13.75 80.23
N ALA A 185 -12.50 13.22 79.37
CA ALA A 185 -13.69 12.48 79.80
C ALA A 185 -13.34 11.23 80.62
N LYS A 186 -12.31 10.48 80.22
CA LYS A 186 -11.79 9.32 80.98
C LYS A 186 -11.32 9.74 82.38
N LYS A 187 -10.56 10.84 82.50
CA LYS A 187 -10.11 11.36 83.81
C LYS A 187 -11.28 11.77 84.70
N VAL A 188 -12.27 12.49 84.15
CA VAL A 188 -13.48 12.86 84.89
C VAL A 188 -14.22 11.61 85.38
N SER A 189 -14.41 10.60 84.52
CA SER A 189 -15.07 9.35 84.89
C SER A 189 -14.33 8.61 86.01
N ALA A 190 -13.00 8.58 85.99
CA ALA A 190 -12.21 7.96 87.06
C ALA A 190 -12.44 8.66 88.41
N VAL A 191 -12.40 10.00 88.44
CA VAL A 191 -12.68 10.78 89.65
C VAL A 191 -14.09 10.52 90.19
N PHE A 192 -15.09 10.41 89.31
CA PHE A 192 -16.45 10.07 89.72
C PHE A 192 -16.57 8.65 90.33
N LEU A 193 -15.87 7.67 89.75
CA LEU A 193 -15.83 6.31 90.28
C LEU A 193 -15.15 6.26 91.65
N ASP A 194 -14.00 6.93 91.80
CA ASP A 194 -13.28 7.04 93.08
C ASP A 194 -14.16 7.69 94.16
N ALA A 195 -14.88 8.76 93.80
CA ALA A 195 -15.80 9.44 94.72
C ALA A 195 -17.01 8.59 95.13
N GLN A 196 -17.48 7.68 94.27
CA GLN A 196 -18.53 6.72 94.62
C GLN A 196 -18.01 5.62 95.54
N GLN A 197 -16.82 5.10 95.29
CA GLN A 197 -16.20 4.08 96.13
C GLN A 197 -15.85 4.60 97.53
N ALA A 198 -15.49 5.88 97.68
CA ALA A 198 -15.20 6.51 98.97
C ALA A 198 -16.45 6.81 99.84
N LYS A 199 -17.67 6.62 99.31
CA LYS A 199 -18.95 6.80 100.01
C LYS A 199 -19.58 5.49 100.51
N ILE A 200 -18.86 4.38 100.40
CA ILE A 200 -19.18 3.06 100.98
C ILE A 200 -18.23 2.83 102.15
#